data_AF-A0A4Q0I4Q9-F1
#
_entry.id   AF-A0A4Q0I4Q9-F1
#
_cell.length_a   1.000
_cell.length_b   1.000
_cell.length_c   1.000
_cell.angle_alpha   90.00
_cell.angle_beta   90.00
_cell.angle_gamma   90.00
#
_symmetry.space_group_name_H-M   'P 1'
#
loop_
_entity.id
_entity.type
_entity.pdbx_description
1 polymer ?
#
loop_
_entity_poly.entity_id
_entity_poly.type
_entity_poly.pdbx_seq_one_letter_code
_entity_poly.pdbx_strand_id
1 'polypeptide(L)' 'MMKNIKNIVLSILLLIVLTLLGTVVMKILDLLFGLEYESVSRVGFKVGFAAWILLIVGNVIYKLRKR' A
#
# COMPACT_ATOMS: atom_id res chain seq x y z
N MET A 1 26.21 -2.35 1.91
CA MET A 1 25.49 -1.26 2.63
C MET A 1 24.57 -0.45 1.73
N MET A 2 25.07 0.18 0.66
CA MET A 2 24.29 1.11 -0.19
C MET A 2 23.05 0.48 -0.87
N LYS A 3 23.12 -0.80 -1.28
CA LYS A 3 21.98 -1.56 -1.80
C LYS A 3 20.84 -1.75 -0.78
N ASN A 4 21.17 -1.97 0.49
CA ASN A 4 20.17 -2.18 1.54
C ASN A 4 19.45 -0.87 1.88
N ILE A 5 20.20 0.24 1.97
CA ILE A 5 19.64 1.57 2.20
C ILE A 5 18.69 1.95 1.05
N LYS A 6 19.10 1.75 -0.20
CA LYS A 6 18.25 2.00 -1.38
C LYS A 6 16.94 1.21 -1.31
N ASN A 7 16.98 -0.06 -0.90
CA ASN A 7 15.77 -0.88 -0.78
C ASN A 7 14.84 -0.39 0.35
N ILE A 8 15.39 0.08 1.47
CA ILE A 8 14.60 0.65 2.57
C ILE A 8 13.89 1.92 2.09
N VAL A 9 14.64 2.83 1.46
CA VAL A 9 14.07 4.08 0.91
C VAL A 9 12.97 3.78 -0.11
N LEU A 10 13.20 2.81 -1.01
CA LEU A 10 12.20 2.40 -1.98
C LEU A 10 10.95 1.80 -1.32
N SER A 11 11.10 1.04 -0.23
CA SER A 11 9.99 0.46 0.51
C SER A 11 9.13 1.53 1.19
N ILE A 12 9.76 2.55 1.77
CA ILE A 12 9.07 3.70 2.36
C ILE A 12 8.35 4.51 1.28
N LEU A 13 9.01 4.75 0.15
CA LEU A 13 8.39 5.44 -0.99
C LEU A 13 7.16 4.66 -1.50
N LEU A 14 7.28 3.34 -1.61
CA LEU A 14 6.18 2.47 -2.01
C LEU A 14 5.01 2.56 -1.03
N LEU A 15 5.27 2.62 0.29
CA LEU A 15 4.23 2.81 1.30
C LEU A 15 3.46 4.12 1.09
N ILE A 16 4.18 5.23 0.87
CA ILE A 16 3.57 6.54 0.62
C ILE A 16 2.69 6.48 -0.64
N VAL A 17 3.21 5.92 -1.73
CA VAL A 17 2.44 5.79 -2.98
C VAL A 17 1.18 4.94 -2.78
N LEU A 18 1.28 3.81 -2.08
CA LEU A 18 0.14 2.91 -1.87
C LEU A 18 -0.93 3.51 -0.95
N THR A 19 -0.54 4.27 0.08
CA THR A 19 -1.50 4.95 0.96
C THR A 19 -2.22 6.10 0.25
N LEU A 20 -1.52 6.84 -0.61
CA LEU A 20 -2.13 7.86 -1.47
C LEU A 20 -3.09 7.22 -2.48
N LEU A 21 -2.65 6.18 -3.20
CA LEU A 21 -3.50 5.47 -4.15
C LEU A 21 -4.71 4.81 -3.48
N GLY A 22 -4.52 4.18 -2.32
CA GLY A 22 -5.61 3.62 -1.53
C GLY A 22 -6.66 4.69 -1.21
N THR A 23 -6.25 5.88 -0.82
CA THR A 23 -7.16 7.00 -0.57
C THR A 23 -7.89 7.47 -1.82
N VAL A 24 -7.20 7.57 -2.96
CA VAL A 24 -7.84 7.94 -4.24
C VAL A 24 -8.86 6.89 -4.66
N VAL A 25 -8.52 5.60 -4.57
CA VAL A 25 -9.42 4.49 -4.90
C VAL A 25 -10.65 4.52 -4.00
N MET A 26 -10.47 4.65 -2.68
CA MET A 26 -11.61 4.72 -1.76
C MET A 26 -12.49 5.94 -2.04
N LYS A 27 -11.91 7.08 -2.43
CA LYS A 27 -12.67 8.28 -2.83
C LYS A 27 -13.49 8.04 -4.09
N ILE A 28 -12.92 7.37 -5.09
CA ILE A 28 -13.64 7.02 -6.31
C ILE A 28 -14.77 6.04 -6.00
N LEU A 29 -14.52 5.01 -5.18
CA LEU A 29 -15.54 4.06 -4.77
C LEU A 29 -16.67 4.72 -3.97
N ASP A 30 -16.32 5.63 -3.06
CA ASP A 30 -17.28 6.41 -2.29
C ASP A 30 -18.19 7.25 -3.20
N LEU A 31 -17.61 7.92 -4.20
CA LEU A 31 -18.36 8.70 -5.19
C LEU A 31 -19.25 7.83 -6.10
N LEU A 32 -18.76 6.65 -6.51
CA LEU A 32 -19.47 5.78 -7.44
C LEU A 32 -20.62 5.02 -6.78
N PHE A 33 -20.42 4.59 -5.53
CA PHE A 33 -21.34 3.68 -4.84
C PHE A 33 -22.05 4.33 -3.65
N GLY A 34 -21.75 5.60 -3.32
CA GLY A 34 -22.37 6.30 -2.20
C GLY A 34 -22.11 5.60 -0.87
N LEU A 35 -20.86 5.21 -0.60
CA LEU A 35 -20.51 4.33 0.53
C LEU A 35 -20.50 5.05 1.88
N GLU A 36 -20.64 6.39 1.87
CA GLU A 36 -20.75 7.25 3.05
C GLU A 36 -19.70 6.95 4.12
N TYR A 37 -18.45 6.75 3.70
CA TYR A 37 -17.38 6.49 4.67
C TYR A 37 -17.20 7.67 5.63
N GLU A 38 -17.21 7.41 6.95
CA GLU A 38 -16.92 8.43 7.99
C GLU A 38 -15.64 9.23 7.69
N SER A 39 -14.64 8.55 7.11
CA SER A 39 -13.41 9.18 6.66
C SER A 39 -12.75 8.36 5.56
N VAL A 40 -12.96 8.79 4.31
CA VAL A 40 -12.33 8.21 3.11
C VAL A 40 -10.80 8.16 3.25
N SER A 41 -10.19 9.16 3.86
CA SER A 41 -8.74 9.20 4.10
C SER A 41 -8.28 8.13 5.08
N ARG A 42 -9.02 7.91 6.19
CA ARG A 42 -8.69 6.87 7.17
C ARG A 42 -8.85 5.47 6.58
N VAL A 43 -9.90 5.24 5.81
CA VAL A 43 -10.12 3.94 5.13
C VAL A 43 -9.07 3.71 4.05
N GLY A 44 -8.81 4.73 3.23
CA GLY A 44 -7.78 4.70 2.19
C GLY A 44 -6.38 4.41 2.71
N PHE A 45 -6.01 5.03 3.83
CA PHE A 45 -4.75 4.76 4.51
C PHE A 45 -4.64 3.30 4.97
N LYS A 46 -5.69 2.76 5.60
CA LYS A 46 -5.72 1.35 6.03
C LYS A 46 -5.55 0.39 4.85
N VAL A 47 -6.27 0.63 3.75
CA VAL A 47 -6.19 -0.19 2.54
C VAL A 47 -4.80 -0.13 1.91
N GLY A 48 -4.23 1.07 1.76
CA GLY A 48 -2.89 1.24 1.21
C GLY A 48 -1.79 0.62 2.08
N PHE A 49 -1.91 0.72 3.40
CA PHE A 49 -0.99 0.09 4.35
C PHE A 49 -1.08 -1.44 4.29
N ALA A 50 -2.29 -2.00 4.22
CA ALA A 50 -2.50 -3.44 4.07
C ALA A 50 -1.91 -3.96 2.75
N ALA A 51 -2.11 -3.25 1.64
CA ALA A 51 -1.52 -3.59 0.35
C ALA A 51 0.01 -3.58 0.38
N TRP A 52 0.61 -2.60 1.07
CA TRP A 52 2.06 -2.52 1.24
C TRP A 52 2.62 -3.74 2.00
N ILE A 53 1.98 -4.14 3.11
CA ILE A 53 2.37 -5.35 3.86
C ILE A 53 2.26 -6.60 2.98
N LEU A 54 1.13 -6.77 2.27
CA LEU A 54 0.91 -7.92 1.39
C LEU A 54 1.98 -8.03 0.31
N LEU A 55 2.41 -6.91 -0.28
CA LEU A 55 3.49 -6.89 -1.28
C LEU A 55 4.84 -7.25 -0.67
N ILE A 56 5.16 -6.78 0.54
CA ILE A 56 6.39 -7.16 1.24
C ILE A 56 6.39 -8.68 1.49
N VAL A 57 5.33 -9.19 2.10
CA VAL A 57 5.20 -10.61 2.46
C VAL A 57 5.23 -11.47 1.19
N GLY A 58 4.46 -11.10 0.16
CA GLY A 58 4.44 -11.81 -1.12
C GLY A 58 5.81 -11.87 -1.79
N ASN A 59 6.57 -10.77 -1.77
CA ASN A 59 7.93 -10.75 -2.31
C ASN A 59 8.90 -11.63 -1.51
N VAL A 60 8.76 -11.68 -0.18
CA VAL A 60 9.54 -12.59 0.66
C VAL A 60 9.22 -14.05 0.33
N ILE A 61 7.93 -14.41 0.28
CA ILE A 61 7.50 -15.77 -0.07
C ILE A 61 7.98 -16.18 -1.47
N TYR A 62 7.86 -15.27 -2.45
CA TYR A 62 8.32 -15.52 -3.82
C TYR A 62 9.82 -15.81 -3.87
N LYS A 63 10.64 -15.03 -3.15
CA LYS A 63 12.09 -15.26 -3.06
C LYS A 63 12.44 -16.57 -2.36
N LEU A 64 11.65 -16.99 -1.37
CA LEU A 64 11.85 -18.27 -0.69
C LEU A 64 11.48 -19.46 -1.58
N ARG A 65 10.40 -19.35 -2.38
CA ARG A 65 9.99 -20.40 -3.31
C ARG A 65 10.95 -20.58 -4.50
N LYS A 66 11.67 -19.53 -4.89
CA LYS A 66 12.57 -19.54 -6.05
C LYS A 66 14.03 -19.87 -5.68
N ARG A 67 14.31 -20.18 -4.42
CA ARG A 67 15.56 -20.79 -3.94
C ARG A 67 15.43 -22.30 -3.95
#